data_AF-A0A959N681-F1
#
_entry.id   AF-A0A959N681-F1
#
_cell.length_a   1.000
_cell.length_b   1.000
_cell.length_c   1.000
_cell.angle_alpha   90.00
_cell.angle_beta   90.00
_cell.angle_gamma   90.00
#
_symmetry.space_group_name_H-M   'P 1'
#
loop_
_entity.id
_entity.type
_entity.pdbx_description
1 polymer ?
#
loop_
_entity_poly.entity_id
_entity_poly.type
_entity_poly.pdbx_seq_one_letter_code
_entity_poly.pdbx_strand_id
1 'polypeptide(L)'
;MAFLFSSCGKDNKGDENESYQSLSRSVDKNQFESAKFKVKVIPENLFGSWIKKESDSGFELSQGGVAVSLNNEKFEYNSWELIEDKLVLNSTIKKGKATEPYKEIYIIRELFKDSMEISPSNDPEKRFTYLKKY
;
A
#
# COMPACT_ATOMS: atom_id res chain seq x y z
N MET A 1 33.95 -9.29 63.59
CA MET A 1 35.37 -8.96 63.76
C MET A 1 36.05 -9.01 62.39
N ALA A 2 37.07 -8.15 62.25
CA ALA A 2 37.85 -7.75 61.08
C ALA A 2 38.13 -8.77 59.96
N PHE A 3 38.07 -8.23 58.72
CA PHE A 3 38.95 -8.29 57.52
C PHE A 3 39.83 -9.53 57.28
N LEU A 4 40.08 -9.94 56.03
CA LEU A 4 41.29 -9.55 55.28
C LEU A 4 41.20 -9.89 53.77
N PHE A 5 41.69 -8.95 52.93
CA PHE A 5 42.54 -9.09 51.71
C PHE A 5 42.11 -10.04 50.57
N SER A 6 42.27 -9.81 49.27
CA SER A 6 43.00 -8.84 48.45
C SER A 6 42.60 -9.13 46.98
N SER A 7 42.43 -8.12 46.13
CA SER A 7 43.30 -7.91 44.96
C SER A 7 42.83 -6.73 44.12
N CYS A 8 43.84 -5.97 43.71
CA CYS A 8 43.83 -4.74 42.95
C CYS A 8 43.97 -5.00 41.45
N GLY A 9 43.59 -4.01 40.64
CA GLY A 9 43.87 -3.89 39.21
C GLY A 9 42.61 -3.58 38.41
N LYS A 10 42.49 -2.50 37.63
CA LYS A 10 43.49 -1.54 37.16
C LYS A 10 42.74 -0.33 36.58
N ASP A 11 43.27 0.84 36.88
CA ASP A 11 43.17 2.16 36.24
C ASP A 11 42.19 2.39 35.07
N ASN A 12 41.41 3.48 35.13
CA ASN A 12 41.74 4.67 34.33
C ASN A 12 40.87 5.89 34.69
N LYS A 13 41.56 7.03 34.77
CA LYS A 13 41.04 8.38 35.02
C LYS A 13 40.05 8.81 33.92
N GLY A 14 38.89 9.30 34.33
CA GLY A 14 37.97 10.07 33.49
C GLY A 14 37.53 11.30 34.27
N ASP A 15 38.25 12.39 34.08
CA ASP A 15 37.85 13.72 34.53
C ASP A 15 37.10 14.35 33.34
N GLU A 16 35.78 14.32 33.39
CA GLU A 16 34.90 14.88 32.36
C GLU A 16 34.82 16.40 32.56
N ASN A 17 35.63 17.11 31.78
CA ASN A 17 35.56 18.55 31.66
C ASN A 17 34.43 18.91 30.67
N GLU A 18 33.46 19.67 31.15
CA GLU A 18 32.38 20.26 30.37
C GLU A 18 32.91 21.13 29.24
N SER A 19 32.37 20.98 28.03
CA SER A 19 32.35 22.07 27.05
C SER A 19 31.18 21.90 26.09
N TYR A 20 30.26 22.84 26.18
CA TYR A 20 29.08 22.96 25.33
C TYR A 20 29.39 23.74 24.05
N GLN A 21 28.67 23.34 22.99
CA GLN A 21 28.35 24.05 21.75
C GLN A 21 29.39 24.09 20.61
N SER A 22 29.02 23.41 19.52
CA SER A 22 28.74 24.14 18.27
C SER A 22 27.82 23.31 17.37
N LEU A 23 26.70 23.93 16.98
CA LEU A 23 25.77 23.48 15.96
C LEU A 23 26.49 23.18 14.64
N SER A 24 26.23 22.00 14.10
CA SER A 24 25.99 21.81 12.67
C SER A 24 24.78 20.89 12.53
N ARG A 25 23.59 21.52 12.46
CA ARG A 25 22.33 20.89 12.07
C ARG A 25 22.46 20.43 10.62
N SER A 26 22.97 19.23 10.41
CA SER A 26 22.53 18.42 9.29
C SER A 26 21.24 17.76 9.76
N VAL A 27 20.12 18.45 9.51
CA VAL A 27 18.80 17.85 9.70
C VAL A 27 18.74 16.67 8.75
N ASP A 28 18.92 15.47 9.31
CA ASP A 28 18.39 14.23 8.77
C ASP A 28 16.98 14.53 8.30
N LYS A 29 16.82 14.68 6.99
CA LYS A 29 15.51 14.64 6.36
C LYS A 29 15.06 13.20 6.54
N ASN A 30 14.38 12.99 7.67
CA ASN A 30 13.46 11.90 7.95
C ASN A 30 12.88 11.38 6.64
N GLN A 31 13.52 10.34 6.13
CA GLN A 31 12.95 9.41 5.19
C GLN A 31 11.95 8.63 6.04
N PHE A 32 10.79 9.24 6.30
CA PHE A 32 9.61 8.50 6.73
C PHE A 32 9.18 7.68 5.50
N GLU A 33 9.97 6.67 5.19
CA GLU A 33 9.56 5.53 4.40
C GLU A 33 8.52 4.84 5.28
N SER A 34 7.26 5.29 5.19
CA SER A 34 6.15 4.59 5.79
C SER A 34 6.24 3.16 5.27
N ALA A 35 6.70 2.23 6.12
CA ALA A 35 6.87 0.84 5.74
C ALA A 35 5.54 0.38 5.12
N LYS A 36 5.53 0.22 3.80
CA LYS A 36 4.36 -0.25 3.08
C LYS A 36 4.20 -1.72 3.43
N PHE A 37 3.41 -2.00 4.48
CA PHE A 37 3.14 -3.37 4.89
C PHE A 37 2.28 -4.04 3.81
N LYS A 38 2.90 -4.95 3.05
CA LYS A 38 2.19 -5.79 2.09
C LYS A 38 1.19 -6.66 2.85
N VAL A 39 -0.06 -6.67 2.40
CA VAL A 39 -1.13 -7.46 3.01
C VAL A 39 -1.46 -8.68 2.13
N LYS A 40 -2.11 -9.68 2.72
CA LYS A 40 -2.60 -10.85 1.98
C LYS A 40 -3.71 -10.44 1.03
N VAL A 41 -3.74 -11.06 -0.14
CA VAL A 41 -4.83 -10.92 -1.12
C VAL A 41 -5.99 -11.79 -0.64
N ILE A 42 -6.93 -11.17 0.06
CA ILE A 42 -8.19 -11.74 0.51
C ILE A 42 -9.30 -10.71 0.29
N PRO A 43 -10.58 -11.12 0.15
CA PRO A 43 -11.66 -10.21 -0.20
C PRO A 43 -11.75 -8.97 0.71
N GLU A 44 -11.63 -9.16 2.03
CA GLU A 44 -11.78 -8.10 3.03
C GLU A 44 -10.76 -6.95 2.86
N ASN A 45 -9.55 -7.28 2.39
CA ASN A 45 -8.51 -6.26 2.18
C ASN A 45 -8.75 -5.42 0.91
N LEU A 46 -9.58 -5.93 -0.01
CA LEU A 46 -9.96 -5.26 -1.26
C LEU A 46 -11.17 -4.34 -1.09
N PHE A 47 -11.91 -4.41 0.02
CA PHE A 47 -13.10 -3.57 0.20
C PHE A 47 -12.73 -2.08 0.28
N GLY A 48 -13.57 -1.23 -0.29
CA GLY A 48 -13.44 0.23 -0.30
C GLY A 48 -13.21 0.81 -1.70
N SER A 49 -13.01 2.13 -1.73
CA SER A 49 -12.83 2.89 -2.97
C SER A 49 -11.37 2.92 -3.38
N TRP A 50 -11.09 2.46 -4.61
CA TRP A 50 -9.76 2.42 -5.21
C TRP A 50 -9.72 3.40 -6.39
N ILE A 51 -8.92 4.44 -6.27
CA ILE A 51 -8.75 5.47 -7.31
C ILE A 51 -7.43 5.24 -8.03
N LYS A 52 -7.46 5.23 -9.35
CA LYS A 52 -6.26 5.06 -10.16
C LYS A 52 -5.29 6.22 -9.90
N LYS A 53 -3.99 5.96 -9.83
CA LYS A 53 -3.02 7.01 -9.52
C LYS A 53 -2.87 8.02 -10.66
N GLU A 54 -3.00 7.56 -11.90
CA GLU A 54 -2.82 8.39 -13.10
C GLU A 54 -4.09 9.16 -13.51
N SER A 55 -5.24 8.91 -12.86
CA SER A 55 -6.51 9.56 -13.17
C SER A 55 -7.49 9.49 -12.00
N ASP A 56 -8.42 10.43 -11.87
CA ASP A 56 -9.42 10.42 -10.79
C ASP A 56 -10.50 9.33 -10.94
N SER A 57 -10.35 8.42 -11.90
CA SER A 57 -11.24 7.29 -12.16
C SER A 57 -10.87 6.08 -11.31
N GLY A 58 -11.85 5.27 -10.96
CA GLY A 58 -11.61 4.08 -10.16
C GLY A 58 -12.84 3.21 -10.01
N PHE A 59 -12.83 2.41 -8.96
CA PHE A 59 -13.95 1.57 -8.58
C PHE A 59 -14.04 1.43 -7.08
N GLU A 60 -15.24 1.20 -6.58
CA GLU A 60 -15.49 0.80 -5.20
C GLU A 60 -15.89 -0.67 -5.16
N LEU A 61 -15.28 -1.43 -4.25
CA LEU A 61 -15.59 -2.83 -4.02
C LEU A 61 -16.25 -2.97 -2.65
N SER A 62 -17.45 -3.54 -2.62
CA SER A 62 -18.20 -3.76 -1.39
C SER A 62 -18.38 -5.25 -1.11
N GLN A 63 -18.73 -5.57 0.14
CA GLN A 63 -19.10 -6.92 0.54
C GLN A 63 -20.27 -7.43 -0.32
N GLY A 64 -20.30 -8.73 -0.59
CA GLY A 64 -21.35 -9.35 -1.41
C GLY A 64 -21.09 -9.27 -2.92
N GLY A 65 -19.89 -8.86 -3.33
CA GLY A 65 -19.48 -8.85 -4.75
C GLY A 65 -20.03 -7.66 -5.55
N VAL A 66 -20.50 -6.61 -4.88
CA VAL A 66 -20.97 -5.38 -5.55
C VAL A 66 -19.78 -4.49 -5.88
N ALA A 67 -19.73 -3.99 -7.12
CA ALA A 67 -18.74 -3.02 -7.57
C ALA A 67 -19.44 -1.77 -8.12
N VAL A 68 -18.83 -0.59 -7.93
CA VAL A 68 -19.37 0.69 -8.42
C VAL A 68 -18.27 1.47 -9.14
N SER A 69 -18.60 2.06 -10.29
CA SER A 69 -17.69 2.96 -11.01
C SER A 69 -17.51 4.30 -10.31
N LEU A 70 -16.27 4.76 -10.21
CA LEU A 70 -15.92 6.08 -9.74
C LEU A 70 -15.33 6.88 -10.90
N ASN A 71 -15.97 8.00 -11.27
CA ASN A 71 -15.52 8.91 -12.34
C ASN A 71 -15.08 8.19 -13.63
N ASN A 72 -15.82 7.15 -14.04
CA ASN A 72 -15.55 6.37 -15.24
C ASN A 72 -16.76 6.43 -16.17
N GLU A 73 -16.66 7.19 -17.26
CA GLU A 73 -17.77 7.37 -18.21
C GLU A 73 -17.92 6.18 -19.16
N LYS A 74 -16.83 5.42 -19.36
CA LYS A 74 -16.76 4.34 -20.34
C LYS A 74 -17.27 3.01 -19.77
N PHE A 75 -16.91 2.71 -18.53
CA PHE A 75 -17.24 1.47 -17.86
C PHE A 75 -18.13 1.73 -16.66
N GLU A 76 -19.24 1.01 -16.60
CA GLU A 76 -20.11 0.91 -15.43
C GLU A 76 -19.85 -0.43 -14.75
N TYR A 77 -19.09 -0.44 -13.65
CA TYR A 77 -18.83 -1.64 -12.87
C TYR A 77 -20.10 -2.05 -12.13
N ASN A 78 -20.39 -3.35 -12.17
CA ASN A 78 -21.62 -3.94 -11.61
C ASN A 78 -21.29 -4.91 -10.48
N SER A 79 -20.30 -5.76 -10.69
CA SER A 79 -19.89 -6.77 -9.70
C SER A 79 -18.42 -7.10 -9.79
N TRP A 80 -17.91 -7.72 -8.72
CA TRP A 80 -16.55 -8.21 -8.65
C TRP A 80 -16.48 -9.57 -7.96
N GLU A 81 -15.41 -10.30 -8.28
CA GLU A 81 -15.04 -11.55 -7.62
C GLU A 81 -13.51 -11.65 -7.51
N LEU A 82 -13.04 -12.39 -6.52
CA LEU A 82 -11.64 -12.74 -6.35
C LEU A 82 -11.49 -14.24 -6.59
N ILE A 83 -10.75 -14.61 -7.63
CA ILE A 83 -10.41 -16.00 -7.94
C ILE A 83 -8.90 -16.13 -7.80
N GLU A 84 -8.45 -16.80 -6.73
CA GLU A 84 -7.04 -16.86 -6.35
C GLU A 84 -6.45 -15.45 -6.14
N ASP A 85 -5.54 -15.01 -7.02
CA ASP A 85 -4.92 -13.69 -7.04
C ASP A 85 -5.50 -12.76 -8.12
N LYS A 86 -6.60 -13.17 -8.76
CA LYS A 86 -7.22 -12.45 -9.87
C LYS A 86 -8.48 -11.72 -9.42
N LEU A 87 -8.47 -10.41 -9.57
CA LEU A 87 -9.65 -9.56 -9.47
C LEU A 87 -10.39 -9.59 -10.80
N VAL A 88 -11.62 -10.11 -10.81
CA VAL A 88 -12.50 -10.05 -11.97
C VAL A 88 -13.53 -8.96 -11.72
N LEU A 89 -13.65 -8.04 -12.67
CA LEU A 89 -14.64 -6.96 -12.67
C LEU A 89 -15.61 -7.19 -13.81
N ASN A 90 -16.89 -7.36 -13.49
CA ASN A 90 -17.95 -7.39 -14.48
C ASN A 90 -18.52 -5.99 -14.62
N SER A 91 -18.51 -5.48 -15.84
CA SER A 91 -18.94 -4.14 -16.17
C SER A 91 -19.89 -4.12 -17.36
N THR A 92 -20.48 -2.97 -17.60
CA THR A 92 -21.19 -2.64 -18.82
C THR A 92 -20.42 -1.52 -19.50
N ILE A 93 -20.09 -1.70 -20.78
CA ILE A 93 -19.38 -0.69 -21.57
C ILE A 93 -20.34 0.01 -22.51
N LYS A 94 -20.22 1.35 -22.59
CA LYS A 94 -20.95 2.14 -23.59
C LYS A 94 -20.20 2.11 -24.93
N LYS A 95 -20.83 1.55 -25.96
CA LYS A 95 -20.37 1.58 -27.36
C LYS A 95 -21.37 2.36 -28.21
N GLY A 96 -21.14 3.66 -28.34
CA GLY A 96 -22.09 4.56 -29.00
C GLY A 96 -23.40 4.65 -28.21
N LYS A 97 -24.53 4.27 -28.83
CA LYS A 97 -25.85 4.25 -28.17
C LYS A 97 -26.17 2.91 -27.49
N ALA A 98 -25.36 1.88 -27.70
CA ALA A 98 -25.57 0.56 -27.13
C ALA A 98 -24.70 0.35 -25.88
N THR A 99 -25.21 -0.46 -24.97
CA THR A 99 -24.50 -0.98 -23.80
C THR A 99 -24.35 -2.48 -23.93
N GLU A 100 -23.15 -3.00 -23.68
CA GLU A 100 -22.89 -4.44 -23.71
C GLU A 100 -22.17 -4.89 -22.43
N PRO A 101 -22.39 -6.14 -21.99
CA PRO A 101 -21.64 -6.69 -20.87
C PRO A 101 -20.16 -6.84 -21.26
N TYR A 102 -19.28 -6.49 -20.33
CA TYR A 102 -17.84 -6.57 -20.46
C TYR A 102 -17.23 -7.16 -19.19
N LYS A 103 -16.12 -7.86 -19.33
CA LYS A 103 -15.43 -8.50 -18.20
C LYS A 103 -13.95 -8.21 -18.29
N GLU A 104 -13.43 -7.61 -17.22
CA GLU A 104 -12.03 -7.32 -17.04
C GLU A 104 -11.44 -8.27 -16.00
N ILE A 105 -10.29 -8.85 -16.29
CA ILE A 105 -9.58 -9.73 -15.37
C ILE A 105 -8.22 -9.09 -15.11
N TYR A 106 -7.92 -8.87 -13.84
CA TYR A 106 -6.71 -8.25 -13.36
C TYR A 106 -5.97 -9.20 -12.43
N ILE A 107 -4.66 -9.31 -12.58
CA ILE A 107 -3.76 -10.00 -11.66
C ILE A 107 -3.32 -8.99 -10.60
N ILE A 108 -3.54 -9.29 -9.32
CA ILE A 108 -3.08 -8.44 -8.22
C ILE A 108 -1.59 -8.73 -7.98
N ARG A 109 -0.73 -7.79 -8.34
CA ARG A 109 0.73 -7.91 -8.18
C ARG A 109 1.15 -7.63 -6.75
N GLU A 110 0.64 -6.51 -6.24
CA GLU A 110 0.93 -6.04 -4.91
C GLU A 110 -0.33 -5.45 -4.28
N LEU A 111 -0.55 -5.77 -3.01
CA LEU A 111 -1.63 -5.21 -2.21
C LEU A 111 -1.05 -4.73 -0.89
N PHE A 112 -1.28 -3.46 -0.60
CA PHE A 112 -0.95 -2.77 0.63
C PHE A 112 -2.25 -2.23 1.24
N LYS A 113 -2.18 -1.74 2.47
CA LYS A 113 -3.35 -1.19 3.17
C LYS A 113 -4.01 -0.03 2.42
N ASP A 114 -3.21 0.78 1.74
CA ASP A 114 -3.58 2.05 1.12
C ASP A 114 -3.35 2.07 -0.40
N SER A 115 -2.77 1.02 -0.96
CA SER A 115 -2.40 0.98 -2.38
C SER A 115 -2.45 -0.43 -2.94
N MET A 116 -2.75 -0.52 -4.22
CA MET A 116 -2.87 -1.79 -4.94
C MET A 116 -2.23 -1.63 -6.32
N GLU A 117 -1.40 -2.60 -6.72
CA GLU A 117 -0.88 -2.69 -8.08
C GLU A 117 -1.50 -3.89 -8.78
N ILE A 118 -2.12 -3.64 -9.94
CA ILE A 118 -2.76 -4.67 -10.75
C ILE A 118 -2.28 -4.63 -12.20
N SER A 119 -2.31 -5.78 -12.86
CA SER A 119 -2.01 -5.92 -14.30
C SER A 119 -3.18 -6.59 -15.02
N PRO A 120 -3.61 -6.10 -16.20
CA PRO A 120 -4.56 -6.84 -17.04
C PRO A 120 -4.05 -8.26 -17.33
N SER A 121 -4.92 -9.27 -17.27
CA SER A 121 -4.52 -10.65 -17.53
C SER A 121 -4.08 -10.89 -18.97
N ASN A 122 -4.56 -10.07 -19.91
CA ASN A 122 -4.22 -10.13 -21.33
C ASN A 122 -2.96 -9.32 -21.70
N ASP A 123 -2.48 -8.46 -20.81
CA ASP A 123 -1.26 -7.67 -20.97
C ASP A 123 -0.57 -7.54 -19.60
N PRO A 124 0.12 -8.60 -19.14
CA PRO A 124 0.65 -8.67 -17.78
C PRO A 124 1.82 -7.72 -17.51
N GLU A 125 2.43 -7.16 -18.57
CA GLU A 125 3.51 -6.17 -18.48
C GLU A 125 2.98 -4.80 -18.11
N LYS A 126 1.74 -4.49 -18.50
CA LYS A 126 1.06 -3.27 -18.11
C LYS A 126 0.70 -3.29 -16.63
N ARG A 127 1.01 -2.20 -15.93
CA ARG A 127 0.74 -2.04 -14.50
C ARG A 127 -0.11 -0.80 -14.26
N PHE A 128 -1.04 -0.91 -13.32
CA PHE A 128 -1.85 0.18 -12.83
C PHE A 128 -1.73 0.24 -11.32
N THR A 129 -1.44 1.43 -10.79
CA THR A 129 -1.47 1.67 -9.36
C THR A 129 -2.79 2.32 -8.98
N TYR A 130 -3.44 1.77 -7.95
CA TYR A 130 -4.62 2.34 -7.32
C TYR A 130 -4.29 2.73 -5.88
N LEU A 131 -4.91 3.81 -5.42
CA LEU A 131 -4.82 4.32 -4.06
C LEU A 131 -6.19 4.20 -3.39
N LYS A 132 -6.19 3.77 -2.13
CA LYS A 132 -7.40 3.63 -1.34
C LYS A 132 -7.84 5.02 -0.84
N LYS A 133 -9.11 5.36 -1.06
CA LYS A 133 -9.71 6.59 -0.54
C LYS A 133 -10.52 6.28 0.72
N TYR A 134 -10.37 7.14 1.74
CA TYR A 134 -11.12 7.11 3.00
C TYR A 134 -12.23 8.15 2.99
#